data_AF-A0A9D1TUZ8-F1
#
_entry.id   AF-A0A9D1TUZ8-F1
#
_cell.length_a   1.000
_cell.length_b   1.000
_cell.length_c   1.000
_cell.angle_alpha   90.00
_cell.angle_beta   90.00
_cell.angle_gamma   90.00
#
_symmetry.space_group_name_H-M   'P 1'
#
loop_
_entity.id
_entity.type
_entity.pdbx_description
1 polymer ?
#
loop_
_entity_poly.entity_id
_entity_poly.type
_entity_poly.pdbx_seq_one_letter_code
_entity_poly.pdbx_strand_id
1 'polypeptide(L)'
;MRYSDQDLSEPLPFESRQKNDDDRYQTKITYETIGSKQQERPRNPQASQNRYIEEDILDSLGSAFNRGVAGVKATFDRMVDHAKAFLTGVGAQIATFFIPSKIDLTTGFTFLTTYLGFIMLFPSRPNRFALGVGIAAGIVMILSGLWPLSAIIGGLVAAISGIRDTQIGNKTFWFTIPFSLLLLVGSVATQAESIIGVIPLITLIALLMLTLFGIFAPQNIRRKLSYYFMSESEKNIYREEEKELQETLKALEEANQAKAKSAQKYALFGRHIEILEKIELQVTKLPDDLSDQVVEIGISSVKIIKAMERDPRDVLVGGRFLNRYLPLIQENLTKYITVIEYAPLEKQQELHIDVMKSMSALQQAFSQLSLELVENDLHDLKVDMNVIDTLVRSQGFEIKK
;
A
#
# COMPACT_ATOMS: atom_id res chain seq x y z
N MET A 1 -2.34 6.63 20.26
CA MET A 1 -2.53 7.78 19.34
C MET A 1 -2.19 7.31 17.94
N ARG A 2 -3.22 7.14 17.10
CA ARG A 2 -3.06 6.88 15.66
C ARG A 2 -2.79 8.22 14.99
N TYR A 3 -1.61 8.40 14.40
CA TYR A 3 -1.43 9.47 13.41
C TYR A 3 -1.98 8.94 12.09
N SER A 4 -2.99 9.64 11.59
CA SER A 4 -3.63 9.41 10.30
C SER A 4 -2.64 9.70 9.19
N ASP A 5 -2.69 8.88 8.14
CA ASP A 5 -2.19 9.21 6.80
C ASP A 5 -2.89 10.51 6.33
N GLN A 6 -2.30 11.66 6.62
CA GLN A 6 -2.66 12.92 5.99
C GLN A 6 -1.74 13.13 4.78
N ASP A 7 -2.37 13.41 3.65
CA ASP A 7 -1.76 13.80 2.38
C ASP A 7 -0.75 14.94 2.61
N LEU A 8 0.54 14.64 2.55
CA LEU A 8 1.62 15.63 2.70
C LEU A 8 1.91 16.40 1.40
N SER A 9 0.89 16.55 0.55
CA SER A 9 0.86 17.49 -0.57
C SER A 9 -0.05 18.69 -0.27
N GLU A 10 -0.25 19.01 1.01
CA GLU A 10 -0.97 20.23 1.38
C GLU A 10 -0.12 21.46 0.96
N PRO A 11 -0.74 22.43 0.25
CA PRO A 11 -0.06 23.66 -0.13
C PRO A 11 0.39 24.42 1.12
N LEU A 12 1.55 25.08 1.03
CA LEU A 12 2.08 25.88 2.13
C LEU A 12 1.07 26.97 2.54
N PRO A 13 1.09 27.44 3.80
CA PRO A 13 0.29 28.58 4.23
C PRO A 13 0.45 29.76 3.27
N PHE A 14 -0.63 30.49 2.97
CA PHE A 14 -0.70 31.55 1.94
C PHE A 14 -0.57 31.12 0.46
N GLU A 15 -0.24 29.87 0.13
CA GLU A 15 -0.06 29.42 -1.27
C GLU A 15 -1.39 29.34 -2.04
N SER A 16 -2.49 29.00 -1.36
CA SER A 16 -3.85 29.04 -1.94
C SER A 16 -4.29 30.47 -2.29
N ARG A 17 -3.80 31.47 -1.55
CA ARG A 17 -4.09 32.89 -1.80
C ARG A 17 -3.30 33.44 -2.97
N GLN A 18 -2.07 32.95 -3.18
CA GLN A 18 -1.24 33.29 -4.35
C GLN A 18 -1.92 32.89 -5.67
N LYS A 19 -2.58 31.72 -5.71
CA LYS A 19 -3.23 31.21 -6.93
C LYS A 19 -4.39 32.09 -7.43
N ASN A 20 -5.07 32.81 -6.53
CA ASN A 20 -6.17 33.72 -6.88
C ASN A 20 -5.70 35.07 -7.46
N ASP A 21 -4.44 35.48 -7.25
CA ASP A 21 -3.89 36.71 -7.82
C ASP A 21 -3.22 36.51 -9.18
N ASP A 22 -2.60 35.36 -9.43
CA ASP A 22 -2.04 35.02 -10.75
C ASP A 22 -3.15 34.91 -11.84
N ASP A 23 -4.34 34.44 -11.47
CA ASP A 23 -5.51 34.37 -12.37
C ASP A 23 -6.05 35.76 -12.77
N ARG A 24 -5.77 36.81 -11.98
CA ARG A 24 -6.19 38.20 -12.28
C ARG A 24 -5.27 38.91 -13.28
N TYR A 25 -4.03 38.45 -13.47
CA TYR A 25 -3.07 39.07 -14.40
C TYR A 25 -3.00 38.38 -15.77
N GLN A 26 -3.61 37.21 -15.96
CA GLN A 26 -3.57 36.49 -17.26
C GLN A 26 -4.69 36.86 -18.26
N THR A 27 -5.66 37.71 -17.91
CA THR A 27 -6.81 38.03 -18.78
C THR A 27 -6.64 39.27 -19.67
N LYS A 28 -5.41 39.61 -20.08
CA LYS A 28 -5.16 40.76 -20.97
C LYS A 28 -4.09 40.49 -22.05
N ILE A 29 -4.28 39.42 -22.83
CA ILE A 29 -3.71 39.34 -24.19
C ILE A 29 -4.83 39.00 -25.16
N THR A 30 -5.22 40.01 -25.91
CA THR A 30 -6.22 40.00 -26.98
C THR A 30 -5.71 39.20 -28.18
N TYR A 31 -6.53 38.28 -28.69
CA TYR A 31 -6.62 38.00 -30.12
C TYR A 31 -8.10 37.92 -30.52
N GLU A 32 -8.52 38.89 -31.34
CA GLU A 32 -9.69 38.78 -32.19
C GLU A 32 -9.46 37.66 -33.24
N THR A 33 -10.50 36.88 -33.54
CA THR A 33 -11.08 36.72 -34.90
C THR A 33 -11.87 35.40 -35.04
N ILE A 34 -13.19 35.57 -35.13
CA ILE A 34 -14.20 34.84 -35.93
C ILE A 34 -14.58 33.38 -35.53
N GLY A 35 -15.75 33.27 -34.89
CA GLY A 35 -16.96 32.82 -35.60
C GLY A 35 -17.34 31.33 -35.51
N SER A 36 -18.17 30.99 -34.51
CA SER A 36 -19.27 30.04 -34.72
C SER A 36 -20.32 30.22 -33.63
N LYS A 37 -21.53 30.65 -34.03
CA LYS A 37 -22.74 30.61 -33.18
C LYS A 37 -23.00 29.17 -32.76
N GLN A 38 -22.91 28.87 -31.48
CA GLN A 38 -23.66 27.76 -30.88
C GLN A 38 -24.51 28.29 -29.74
N GLN A 39 -25.80 28.09 -29.94
CA GLN A 39 -26.92 28.50 -29.12
C GLN A 39 -26.91 27.63 -27.86
N GLU A 40 -26.68 28.26 -26.69
CA GLU A 40 -26.79 27.60 -25.40
C GLU A 40 -28.23 27.05 -25.21
N ARG A 41 -28.34 25.72 -25.11
CA ARG A 41 -29.50 25.08 -24.48
C ARG A 41 -29.19 24.88 -23.00
N PRO A 42 -30.16 25.09 -22.10
CA PRO A 42 -29.94 24.85 -20.68
C PRO A 42 -29.66 23.36 -20.45
N ARG A 43 -28.49 23.05 -19.86
CA ARG A 43 -28.16 21.72 -19.34
C ARG A 43 -29.14 21.40 -18.21
N ASN A 44 -30.02 20.42 -18.45
CA ASN A 44 -30.87 19.85 -17.41
C ASN A 44 -30.02 18.89 -16.54
N PRO A 45 -29.72 19.21 -15.26
CA PRO A 45 -28.83 18.42 -14.39
C PRO A 45 -29.33 16.99 -14.11
N GLN A 46 -30.62 16.73 -14.33
CA GLN A 46 -31.24 15.43 -14.05
C GLN A 46 -30.90 14.35 -15.10
N ALA A 47 -30.58 14.75 -16.34
CA ALA A 47 -30.27 13.80 -17.41
C ALA A 47 -28.84 13.23 -17.31
N SER A 48 -27.91 13.97 -16.70
CA SER A 48 -26.56 13.48 -16.38
C SER A 48 -26.58 12.54 -15.18
N GLN A 49 -27.39 12.83 -14.15
CA GLN A 49 -27.44 12.04 -12.92
C GLN A 49 -28.03 10.63 -13.15
N ASN A 50 -29.03 10.50 -14.04
CA ASN A 50 -29.58 9.19 -14.39
C ASN A 50 -28.63 8.30 -15.21
N ARG A 51 -27.71 8.86 -16.01
CA ARG A 51 -26.71 8.05 -16.73
C ARG A 51 -25.67 7.44 -15.80
N TYR A 52 -25.20 8.18 -14.80
CA TYR A 52 -24.27 7.66 -13.80
C TYR A 52 -24.91 6.55 -12.94
N ILE A 53 -26.22 6.66 -12.65
CA ILE A 53 -26.96 5.64 -11.89
C ILE A 53 -27.15 4.36 -12.73
N GLU A 54 -27.44 4.47 -14.03
CA GLU A 54 -27.58 3.29 -14.90
C GLU A 54 -26.24 2.57 -15.14
N GLU A 55 -25.13 3.30 -15.29
CA GLU A 55 -23.79 2.72 -15.42
C GLU A 55 -23.34 1.99 -14.14
N ASP A 56 -23.53 2.59 -12.95
CA ASP A 56 -23.20 1.96 -11.66
C ASP A 56 -24.06 0.70 -11.38
N ILE A 57 -25.32 0.68 -11.82
CA ILE A 57 -26.20 -0.49 -11.67
C ILE A 57 -25.74 -1.62 -12.61
N LEU A 58 -25.37 -1.32 -13.84
CA LEU A 58 -24.89 -2.34 -14.79
C LEU A 58 -23.52 -2.89 -14.41
N ASP A 59 -22.60 -2.06 -13.91
CA ASP A 59 -21.29 -2.49 -13.41
C ASP A 59 -21.41 -3.28 -12.10
N SER A 60 -22.30 -2.87 -11.19
CA SER A 60 -22.56 -3.63 -9.96
C SER A 60 -23.22 -4.98 -10.26
N LEU A 61 -24.16 -5.07 -11.21
CA LEU A 61 -24.76 -6.32 -11.67
C LEU A 61 -23.76 -7.21 -12.41
N GLY A 62 -22.91 -6.64 -13.27
CA GLY A 62 -21.83 -7.37 -13.94
C GLY A 62 -20.82 -7.95 -12.94
N SER A 63 -20.44 -7.17 -11.92
CA SER A 63 -19.55 -7.62 -10.85
C SER A 63 -20.19 -8.67 -9.93
N ALA A 64 -21.50 -8.61 -9.70
CA ALA A 64 -22.24 -9.58 -8.90
C ALA A 64 -22.46 -10.89 -9.66
N PHE A 65 -22.76 -10.82 -10.95
CA PHE A 65 -22.88 -11.98 -11.83
C PHE A 65 -21.53 -12.69 -12.00
N ASN A 66 -20.45 -11.96 -12.23
CA ASN A 66 -19.09 -12.52 -12.29
C ASN A 66 -18.68 -13.18 -10.97
N ARG A 67 -19.03 -12.58 -9.82
CA ARG A 67 -18.84 -13.21 -8.50
C ARG A 67 -19.71 -14.47 -8.32
N GLY A 68 -20.95 -14.45 -8.81
CA GLY A 68 -21.85 -15.60 -8.81
C GLY A 68 -21.32 -16.77 -9.65
N VAL A 69 -20.89 -16.50 -10.88
CA VAL A 69 -20.30 -17.50 -11.80
C VAL A 69 -19.00 -18.07 -11.21
N ALA A 70 -18.15 -17.23 -10.62
CA ALA A 70 -16.94 -17.69 -9.92
C ALA A 70 -17.27 -18.58 -8.71
N GLY A 71 -18.33 -18.26 -7.96
CA GLY A 71 -18.83 -19.07 -6.84
C GLY A 71 -19.39 -20.43 -7.28
N VAL A 72 -20.13 -20.47 -8.39
CA VAL A 72 -20.63 -21.71 -9.00
C VAL A 72 -19.47 -22.59 -9.47
N LYS A 73 -18.47 -22.00 -10.15
CA LYS A 73 -17.27 -22.73 -10.60
C LYS A 73 -16.51 -23.35 -9.41
N ALA A 74 -16.26 -22.57 -8.36
CA ALA A 74 -15.58 -23.06 -7.16
C ALA A 74 -16.36 -24.19 -6.45
N THR A 75 -17.69 -24.15 -6.51
CA THR A 75 -18.56 -25.21 -5.95
C THR A 75 -18.49 -26.48 -6.78
N PHE A 76 -18.51 -26.34 -8.11
CA PHE A 76 -18.35 -27.46 -9.04
C PHE A 76 -16.97 -28.13 -8.90
N ASP A 77 -15.89 -27.34 -8.84
CA ASP A 77 -14.53 -27.87 -8.65
C ASP A 77 -14.41 -28.67 -7.35
N ARG A 78 -14.99 -28.16 -6.25
CA ARG A 78 -15.06 -28.92 -4.99
C ARG A 78 -15.86 -30.21 -5.13
N MET A 79 -16.99 -30.19 -5.82
CA MET A 79 -17.81 -31.38 -6.03
C MET A 79 -17.05 -32.46 -6.81
N VAL A 80 -16.27 -32.05 -7.81
CA VAL A 80 -15.39 -32.95 -8.58
C VAL A 80 -14.31 -33.55 -7.68
N ASP A 81 -13.70 -32.76 -6.79
CA ASP A 81 -12.69 -33.27 -5.85
C ASP A 81 -13.27 -34.27 -4.84
N HIS A 82 -14.46 -33.98 -4.31
CA HIS A 82 -15.19 -34.91 -3.44
C HIS A 82 -15.60 -36.19 -4.18
N ALA A 83 -16.00 -36.11 -5.45
CA ALA A 83 -16.33 -37.28 -6.26
C ALA A 83 -15.09 -38.17 -6.49
N LYS A 84 -13.92 -37.58 -6.77
CA LYS A 84 -12.65 -38.32 -6.89
C LYS A 84 -12.26 -38.99 -5.57
N ALA A 85 -12.36 -38.27 -4.45
CA ALA A 85 -12.08 -38.81 -3.13
C ALA A 85 -13.03 -39.96 -2.79
N PHE A 86 -14.32 -39.83 -3.13
CA PHE A 86 -15.33 -40.87 -2.92
C PHE A 86 -15.02 -42.14 -3.71
N LEU A 87 -14.77 -42.01 -5.03
CA LEU A 87 -14.42 -43.14 -5.89
C LEU A 87 -13.12 -43.83 -5.43
N THR A 88 -12.15 -43.05 -4.97
CA THR A 88 -10.89 -43.57 -4.42
C THR A 88 -11.13 -44.35 -3.13
N GLY A 89 -12.00 -43.84 -2.25
CA GLY A 89 -12.42 -44.56 -1.04
C GLY A 89 -13.13 -45.88 -1.34
N VAL A 90 -14.04 -45.89 -2.32
CA VAL A 90 -14.72 -47.12 -2.77
C VAL A 90 -13.71 -48.12 -3.31
N GLY A 91 -12.79 -47.67 -4.16
CA GLY A 91 -11.71 -48.50 -4.71
C GLY A 91 -10.82 -49.09 -3.62
N ALA A 92 -10.44 -48.30 -2.61
CA ALA A 92 -9.65 -48.77 -1.48
C ALA A 92 -10.41 -49.82 -0.64
N GLN A 93 -11.71 -49.64 -0.43
CA GLN A 93 -12.54 -50.63 0.26
C GLN A 93 -12.71 -51.93 -0.53
N ILE A 94 -12.72 -51.88 -1.86
CA ILE A 94 -12.70 -53.08 -2.70
C ILE A 94 -11.31 -53.74 -2.64
N ALA A 95 -10.24 -52.95 -2.63
CA ALA A 95 -8.87 -53.44 -2.58
C ALA A 95 -8.57 -54.25 -1.31
N THR A 96 -9.27 -54.02 -0.19
CA THR A 96 -9.09 -54.83 1.04
C THR A 96 -9.42 -56.30 0.85
N PHE A 97 -10.23 -56.65 -0.16
CA PHE A 97 -10.53 -58.05 -0.47
C PHE A 97 -9.40 -58.77 -1.23
N PHE A 98 -8.49 -58.02 -1.85
CA PHE A 98 -7.48 -58.57 -2.76
C PHE A 98 -6.04 -58.31 -2.28
N ILE A 99 -5.82 -57.21 -1.56
CA ILE A 99 -4.49 -56.79 -1.12
C ILE A 99 -4.38 -57.01 0.38
N PRO A 100 -3.54 -57.97 0.83
CA PRO A 100 -3.36 -58.19 2.26
C PRO A 100 -2.75 -56.94 2.92
N SER A 101 -3.26 -56.60 4.09
CA SER A 101 -2.73 -55.55 4.96
C SER A 101 -2.27 -56.15 6.28
N LYS A 102 -1.27 -55.53 6.91
CA LYS A 102 -0.84 -55.89 8.28
C LYS A 102 -1.79 -55.37 9.36
N ILE A 103 -2.80 -54.62 8.95
CA ILE A 103 -3.81 -54.03 9.83
C ILE A 103 -5.19 -54.30 9.25
N ASP A 104 -6.11 -54.75 10.09
CA ASP A 104 -7.50 -54.96 9.72
C ASP A 104 -8.35 -53.84 10.32
N LEU A 105 -8.85 -52.95 9.47
CA LEU A 105 -9.62 -51.79 9.94
C LEU A 105 -11.07 -52.19 10.21
N THR A 106 -11.70 -51.55 11.19
CA THR A 106 -13.14 -51.65 11.41
C THR A 106 -13.90 -51.44 10.09
N THR A 107 -14.90 -52.27 9.80
CA THR A 107 -15.66 -52.22 8.54
C THR A 107 -16.10 -50.80 8.17
N GLY A 108 -15.83 -50.38 6.93
CA GLY A 108 -16.15 -49.04 6.41
C GLY A 108 -15.11 -47.97 6.74
N PHE A 109 -14.19 -48.19 7.68
CA PHE A 109 -13.13 -47.22 7.97
C PHE A 109 -12.09 -47.12 6.86
N THR A 110 -11.82 -48.17 6.08
CA THR A 110 -10.92 -48.04 4.92
C THR A 110 -11.47 -47.01 3.92
N PHE A 111 -12.78 -47.05 3.65
CA PHE A 111 -13.44 -46.01 2.84
C PHE A 111 -13.31 -44.62 3.48
N LEU A 112 -13.70 -44.46 4.75
CA LEU A 112 -13.74 -43.16 5.42
C LEU A 112 -12.36 -42.52 5.58
N THR A 113 -11.36 -43.31 5.98
CA THR A 113 -9.96 -42.86 6.14
C THR A 113 -9.36 -42.50 4.78
N THR A 114 -9.64 -43.27 3.74
CA THR A 114 -9.18 -42.95 2.38
C THR A 114 -9.83 -41.69 1.84
N TYR A 115 -11.16 -41.56 1.98
CA TYR A 115 -11.91 -40.38 1.53
C TYR A 115 -11.39 -39.11 2.20
N LEU A 116 -11.32 -39.08 3.53
CA LEU A 116 -10.87 -37.90 4.27
C LEU A 116 -9.39 -37.61 3.98
N GLY A 117 -8.55 -38.65 3.96
CA GLY A 117 -7.14 -38.53 3.64
C GLY A 117 -6.87 -37.92 2.26
N PHE A 118 -7.68 -38.29 1.27
CA PHE A 118 -7.58 -37.75 -0.08
C PHE A 118 -7.99 -36.27 -0.16
N ILE A 119 -9.06 -35.88 0.54
CA ILE A 119 -9.46 -34.47 0.67
C ILE A 119 -8.35 -33.66 1.35
N MET A 120 -7.65 -34.27 2.33
CA MET A 120 -6.55 -33.64 3.02
C MET A 120 -5.26 -33.57 2.17
N LEU A 121 -5.03 -34.50 1.25
CA LEU A 121 -3.90 -34.43 0.33
C LEU A 121 -4.16 -33.42 -0.78
N PHE A 122 -5.38 -33.34 -1.30
CA PHE A 122 -5.73 -32.53 -2.47
C PHE A 122 -6.78 -31.46 -2.14
N PRO A 123 -6.48 -30.46 -1.29
CA PRO A 123 -7.39 -29.35 -1.08
C PRO A 123 -7.45 -28.45 -2.32
N SER A 124 -8.55 -27.71 -2.49
CA SER A 124 -8.78 -26.81 -3.64
C SER A 124 -7.72 -25.71 -3.81
N ARG A 125 -6.93 -25.42 -2.77
CA ARG A 125 -5.71 -24.60 -2.85
C ARG A 125 -4.55 -25.38 -2.24
N PRO A 126 -3.89 -26.25 -3.03
CA PRO A 126 -2.89 -27.17 -2.51
C PRO A 126 -1.58 -26.47 -2.20
N ASN A 127 -1.12 -26.60 -0.96
CA ASN A 127 0.28 -26.34 -0.64
C ASN A 127 1.13 -27.46 -1.26
N ARG A 128 1.79 -27.18 -2.38
CA ARG A 128 2.55 -28.16 -3.16
C ARG A 128 3.69 -28.82 -2.38
N PHE A 129 4.34 -28.07 -1.49
CA PHE A 129 5.33 -28.64 -0.56
C PHE A 129 4.69 -29.59 0.44
N ALA A 130 3.62 -29.16 1.12
CA ALA A 130 2.93 -29.99 2.10
C ALA A 130 2.32 -31.25 1.48
N LEU A 131 1.77 -31.14 0.27
CA LEU A 131 1.33 -32.26 -0.57
C LEU A 131 2.48 -33.27 -0.77
N GLY A 132 3.65 -32.80 -1.19
CA GLY A 132 4.82 -33.65 -1.42
C GLY A 132 5.26 -34.41 -0.17
N VAL A 133 5.30 -33.73 0.99
CA VAL A 133 5.63 -34.36 2.27
C VAL A 133 4.55 -35.37 2.69
N GLY A 134 3.28 -35.05 2.47
CA GLY A 134 2.16 -35.96 2.72
C GLY A 134 2.16 -37.21 1.84
N ILE A 135 2.45 -37.07 0.54
CA ILE A 135 2.59 -38.19 -0.38
C ILE A 135 3.74 -39.11 0.07
N ALA A 136 4.89 -38.53 0.46
CA ALA A 136 6.01 -39.31 0.99
C ALA A 136 5.61 -40.10 2.24
N ALA A 137 4.85 -39.51 3.16
CA ALA A 137 4.32 -40.20 4.34
C ALA A 137 3.33 -41.32 3.97
N GLY A 138 2.47 -41.11 2.98
CA GLY A 138 1.59 -42.15 2.44
C GLY A 138 2.35 -43.34 1.85
N ILE A 139 3.43 -43.07 1.09
CA ILE A 139 4.30 -44.12 0.54
C ILE A 139 4.97 -44.93 1.67
N VAL A 140 5.45 -44.26 2.71
CA VAL A 140 6.04 -44.93 3.89
C VAL A 140 5.03 -45.89 4.54
N MET A 141 3.75 -45.51 4.64
CA MET A 141 2.69 -46.37 5.17
C MET A 141 2.42 -47.58 4.27
N ILE A 142 2.37 -47.39 2.95
CA ILE A 142 2.18 -48.48 1.98
C ILE A 142 3.33 -49.49 2.09
N LEU A 143 4.58 -49.02 2.06
CA LEU A 143 5.78 -49.86 2.16
C LEU A 143 5.86 -50.63 3.49
N SER A 144 5.25 -50.08 4.55
CA SER A 144 5.19 -50.74 5.86
C SER A 144 4.15 -51.86 5.93
N GLY A 145 3.30 -52.01 4.90
CA GLY A 145 2.17 -52.94 4.87
C GLY A 145 0.89 -52.41 5.52
N LEU A 146 0.85 -51.11 5.82
CA LEU A 146 -0.27 -50.40 6.46
C LEU A 146 -0.99 -49.51 5.44
N TRP A 147 -1.11 -50.00 4.21
CA TRP A 147 -1.68 -49.27 3.09
C TRP A 147 -3.11 -48.76 3.33
N PRO A 148 -4.01 -49.42 4.11
CA PRO A 148 -5.34 -48.88 4.36
C PRO A 148 -5.34 -47.54 5.10
N LEU A 149 -4.27 -47.25 5.86
CA LEU A 149 -4.10 -45.97 6.58
C LEU A 149 -3.25 -44.95 5.81
N SER A 150 -2.76 -45.29 4.61
CA SER A 150 -1.80 -44.45 3.89
C SER A 150 -2.34 -43.06 3.54
N ALA A 151 -3.57 -42.99 3.05
CA ALA A 151 -4.20 -41.74 2.65
C ALA A 151 -4.48 -40.82 3.86
N ILE A 152 -5.00 -41.35 4.97
CA ILE A 152 -5.31 -40.55 6.16
C ILE A 152 -4.04 -40.03 6.84
N ILE A 153 -2.98 -40.85 6.92
CA ILE A 153 -1.69 -40.44 7.48
C ILE A 153 -1.00 -39.43 6.54
N GLY A 154 -0.98 -39.68 5.24
CA GLY A 154 -0.43 -38.74 4.27
C GLY A 154 -1.16 -37.39 4.29
N GLY A 155 -2.49 -37.42 4.35
CA GLY A 155 -3.33 -36.24 4.50
C GLY A 155 -3.08 -35.48 5.80
N LEU A 156 -2.94 -36.19 6.93
CA LEU A 156 -2.63 -35.59 8.23
C LEU A 156 -1.25 -34.91 8.22
N VAL A 157 -0.23 -35.56 7.67
CA VAL A 157 1.12 -34.99 7.55
C VAL A 157 1.11 -33.76 6.63
N ALA A 158 0.38 -33.80 5.51
CA ALA A 158 0.19 -32.63 4.65
C ALA A 158 -0.52 -31.49 5.39
N ALA A 159 -1.59 -31.79 6.12
CA ALA A 159 -2.33 -30.81 6.90
C ALA A 159 -1.45 -30.12 7.94
N ILE A 160 -0.72 -30.89 8.74
CA ILE A 160 0.19 -30.37 9.77
C ILE A 160 1.29 -29.52 9.15
N SER A 161 1.90 -29.99 8.05
CA SER A 161 2.95 -29.25 7.34
C SER A 161 2.43 -27.92 6.76
N GLY A 162 1.16 -27.88 6.37
CA GLY A 162 0.48 -26.72 5.82
C GLY A 162 0.07 -25.65 6.84
N ILE A 163 -0.01 -25.95 8.14
CA ILE A 163 -0.44 -25.00 9.20
C ILE A 163 0.42 -23.72 9.22
N ARG A 164 1.70 -23.84 8.88
CA ARG A 164 2.66 -22.74 8.97
C ARG A 164 2.53 -21.71 7.83
N ASP A 165 1.91 -22.08 6.70
CA ASP A 165 1.73 -21.14 5.59
C ASP A 165 0.49 -20.27 5.80
N THR A 166 0.66 -19.17 6.54
CA THR A 166 -0.35 -18.15 6.81
C THR A 166 -0.86 -17.43 5.56
N GLN A 167 -0.12 -17.48 4.46
CA GLN A 167 -0.50 -16.90 3.17
C GLN A 167 -1.60 -17.68 2.45
N ILE A 168 -1.77 -18.96 2.75
CA ILE A 168 -2.81 -19.78 2.15
C ILE A 168 -4.03 -19.63 3.06
N GLY A 169 -5.02 -18.84 2.64
CA GLY A 169 -6.28 -18.56 3.38
C GLY A 169 -7.19 -19.77 3.64
N ASN A 170 -6.61 -20.94 3.90
CA ASN A 170 -7.28 -22.22 4.12
C ASN A 170 -7.63 -22.41 5.59
N LYS A 171 -8.33 -21.44 6.19
CA LYS A 171 -8.83 -21.51 7.58
C LYS A 171 -9.77 -22.71 7.79
N THR A 172 -10.37 -23.21 6.73
CA THR A 172 -11.25 -24.38 6.69
C THR A 172 -10.49 -25.69 6.93
N PHE A 173 -9.16 -25.73 6.90
CA PHE A 173 -8.41 -26.99 7.02
C PHE A 173 -8.13 -27.44 8.45
N TRP A 174 -8.30 -26.57 9.44
CA TRP A 174 -7.91 -26.91 10.82
C TRP A 174 -8.87 -27.93 11.47
N PHE A 175 -10.12 -28.01 11.01
CA PHE A 175 -11.10 -28.98 11.56
C PHE A 175 -10.89 -30.42 11.05
N THR A 176 -10.20 -30.60 9.91
CA THR A 176 -9.97 -31.95 9.36
C THR A 176 -8.96 -32.73 10.18
N ILE A 177 -8.04 -32.04 10.86
CA ILE A 177 -7.05 -32.63 11.78
C ILE A 177 -7.72 -33.38 12.94
N PRO A 178 -8.53 -32.76 13.82
CA PRO A 178 -9.17 -33.49 14.91
C PRO A 178 -10.12 -34.58 14.41
N PHE A 179 -10.80 -34.36 13.28
CA PHE A 179 -11.66 -35.37 12.67
C PHE A 179 -10.87 -36.57 12.15
N SER A 180 -9.71 -36.36 11.54
CA SER A 180 -8.82 -37.43 11.08
C SER A 180 -8.22 -38.25 12.24
N LEU A 181 -7.88 -37.60 13.36
CA LEU A 181 -7.45 -38.28 14.57
C LEU A 181 -8.57 -39.15 15.16
N LEU A 182 -9.81 -38.66 15.16
CA LEU A 182 -10.98 -39.43 15.58
C LEU A 182 -11.20 -40.64 14.68
N LEU A 183 -11.11 -40.47 13.35
CA LEU A 183 -11.24 -41.59 12.41
C LEU A 183 -10.13 -42.62 12.57
N LEU A 184 -8.89 -42.18 12.86
CA LEU A 184 -7.79 -43.08 13.18
C LEU A 184 -8.13 -43.93 14.41
N VAL A 185 -8.53 -43.32 15.52
CA VAL A 185 -8.93 -44.05 16.74
C VAL A 185 -10.07 -45.04 16.46
N GLY A 186 -11.12 -44.61 15.74
CA GLY A 186 -12.24 -45.47 15.38
C GLY A 186 -11.85 -46.64 14.45
N SER A 187 -10.86 -46.43 13.59
CA SER A 187 -10.42 -47.43 12.61
C SER A 187 -9.77 -48.67 13.24
N VAL A 188 -9.24 -48.53 14.46
CA VAL A 188 -8.63 -49.63 15.23
C VAL A 188 -9.42 -50.01 16.48
N ALA A 189 -10.66 -49.52 16.63
CA ALA A 189 -11.44 -49.74 17.84
C ALA A 189 -11.73 -51.23 18.14
N THR A 190 -11.65 -52.10 17.13
CA THR A 190 -11.81 -53.55 17.25
C THR A 190 -10.52 -54.30 17.57
N GLN A 191 -9.38 -53.60 17.62
CA GLN A 191 -8.07 -54.19 17.86
C GLN A 191 -7.70 -54.12 19.35
N ALA A 192 -6.96 -55.13 19.82
CA ALA A 192 -6.47 -55.16 21.20
C ALA A 192 -5.32 -54.17 21.46
N GLU A 193 -4.55 -53.86 20.41
CA GLU A 193 -3.44 -52.91 20.47
C GLU A 193 -3.86 -51.52 19.98
N SER A 194 -3.23 -50.49 20.56
CA SER A 194 -3.40 -49.12 20.07
C SER A 194 -2.74 -48.95 18.68
N ILE A 195 -3.15 -47.92 17.92
CA ILE A 195 -2.53 -47.56 16.64
C ILE A 195 -1.00 -47.47 16.71
N ILE A 196 -0.46 -46.96 17.83
CA ILE A 196 0.98 -46.78 18.01
C ILE A 196 1.68 -48.14 18.20
N GLY A 197 0.98 -49.13 18.78
CA GLY A 197 1.50 -50.50 18.94
C GLY A 197 1.58 -51.27 17.63
N VAL A 198 0.61 -51.05 16.73
CA VAL A 198 0.51 -51.75 15.45
C VAL A 198 1.51 -51.22 14.41
N ILE A 199 1.89 -49.95 14.50
CA ILE A 199 2.82 -49.33 13.56
C ILE A 199 4.27 -49.71 13.93
N PRO A 200 5.08 -50.27 12.99
CA PRO A 200 6.48 -50.55 13.26
C PRO A 200 7.25 -49.31 13.71
N LEU A 201 8.16 -49.47 14.66
CA LEU A 201 8.94 -48.36 15.22
C LEU A 201 9.69 -47.55 14.14
N ILE A 202 10.26 -48.23 13.13
CA ILE A 202 10.95 -47.58 12.01
C ILE A 202 10.00 -46.67 11.23
N THR A 203 8.76 -47.11 11.03
CA THR A 203 7.71 -46.33 10.35
C THR A 203 7.33 -45.09 11.17
N LEU A 204 7.17 -45.22 12.49
CA LEU A 204 6.92 -44.08 13.38
C LEU A 204 8.06 -43.05 13.32
N ILE A 205 9.32 -43.50 13.35
CA ILE A 205 10.48 -42.61 13.23
C ILE A 205 10.47 -41.89 11.88
N ALA A 206 10.20 -42.60 10.78
CA ALA A 206 10.12 -41.99 9.45
C ALA A 206 9.00 -40.94 9.35
N LEU A 207 7.82 -41.23 9.89
CA LEU A 207 6.70 -40.28 9.94
C LEU A 207 7.01 -39.06 10.80
N LEU A 208 7.65 -39.25 11.96
CA LEU A 208 8.10 -38.16 12.81
C LEU A 208 9.08 -37.25 12.05
N MET A 209 10.09 -37.83 11.40
CA MET A 209 11.07 -37.09 10.61
C MET A 209 10.44 -36.32 9.46
N LEU A 210 9.51 -36.92 8.72
CA LEU A 210 8.77 -36.24 7.65
C LEU A 210 7.92 -35.08 8.18
N THR A 211 7.25 -35.28 9.31
CA THR A 211 6.43 -34.24 9.95
C THR A 211 7.29 -33.08 10.43
N LEU A 212 8.41 -33.38 11.10
CA LEU A 212 9.38 -32.36 11.52
C LEU A 212 9.97 -31.63 10.32
N PHE A 213 10.31 -32.33 9.24
CA PHE A 213 10.79 -31.72 8.01
C PHE A 213 9.73 -30.78 7.42
N GLY A 214 8.47 -31.19 7.34
CA GLY A 214 7.36 -30.35 6.88
C GLY A 214 7.20 -29.07 7.71
N ILE A 215 7.29 -29.17 9.05
CA ILE A 215 7.13 -28.02 9.95
C ILE A 215 8.35 -27.08 9.88
N PHE A 216 9.57 -27.62 9.86
CA PHE A 216 10.81 -26.86 10.06
C PHE A 216 11.62 -26.57 8.79
N ALA A 217 11.24 -27.10 7.63
CA ALA A 217 11.97 -26.84 6.38
C ALA A 217 12.14 -25.32 6.14
N PRO A 218 13.33 -24.82 5.77
CA PRO A 218 13.55 -23.42 5.44
C PRO A 218 12.84 -23.04 4.13
N GLN A 219 12.47 -21.77 3.99
CA GLN A 219 11.69 -21.26 2.84
C GLN A 219 12.31 -21.60 1.48
N ASN A 220 13.64 -21.52 1.36
CA ASN A 220 14.36 -21.87 0.12
C ASN A 220 14.14 -23.32 -0.33
N ILE A 221 14.07 -24.26 0.63
CA ILE A 221 13.85 -25.68 0.35
C ILE A 221 12.39 -25.92 -0.01
N ARG A 222 11.46 -25.33 0.76
CA ARG A 222 10.02 -25.39 0.45
C ARG A 222 9.75 -24.89 -0.95
N ARG A 223 10.32 -23.75 -1.33
CA ARG A 223 10.16 -23.17 -2.66
C ARG A 223 10.63 -24.13 -3.75
N LYS A 224 11.85 -24.67 -3.64
CA LYS A 224 12.39 -25.62 -4.63
C LYS A 224 11.54 -26.88 -4.78
N LEU A 225 11.06 -27.42 -3.67
CA LEU A 225 10.20 -28.61 -3.68
C LEU A 225 8.81 -28.29 -4.20
N SER A 226 8.20 -27.18 -3.82
CA SER A 226 6.94 -26.69 -4.39
C SER A 226 7.04 -26.57 -5.91
N TYR A 227 8.14 -26.03 -6.44
CA TYR A 227 8.40 -25.96 -7.89
C TYR A 227 8.42 -27.33 -8.56
N TYR A 228 8.89 -28.38 -7.88
CA TYR A 228 8.90 -29.74 -8.43
C TYR A 228 7.48 -30.34 -8.54
N PHE A 229 6.57 -29.93 -7.66
CA PHE A 229 5.18 -30.40 -7.62
C PHE A 229 4.18 -29.47 -8.34
N MET A 230 4.63 -28.39 -8.98
CA MET A 230 3.81 -27.49 -9.80
C MET A 230 3.79 -27.92 -11.27
N SER A 231 2.65 -27.72 -11.94
CA SER A 231 2.56 -27.83 -13.41
C SER A 231 3.27 -26.66 -14.10
N GLU A 232 3.62 -26.80 -15.38
CA GLU A 232 4.26 -25.70 -16.14
C GLU A 232 3.40 -24.44 -16.22
N SER A 233 2.07 -24.57 -16.30
CA SER A 233 1.16 -23.43 -16.26
C SER A 233 1.17 -22.72 -14.89
N GLU A 234 1.24 -23.48 -13.79
CA GLU A 234 1.33 -22.92 -12.44
C GLU A 234 2.67 -22.24 -12.16
N LYS A 235 3.76 -22.77 -12.70
CA LYS A 235 5.10 -22.15 -12.59
C LYS A 235 5.13 -20.76 -13.23
N ASN A 236 4.43 -20.57 -14.35
CA ASN A 236 4.37 -19.28 -15.03
C ASN A 236 3.60 -18.24 -14.22
N ILE A 237 2.42 -18.61 -13.69
CA ILE A 237 1.61 -17.74 -12.82
C ILE A 237 2.41 -17.34 -11.57
N TYR A 238 3.09 -18.29 -10.94
CA TYR A 238 3.90 -18.01 -9.74
C TYR A 238 5.06 -17.03 -10.01
N ARG A 239 5.70 -17.12 -11.19
CA ARG A 239 6.77 -16.18 -11.59
C ARG A 239 6.24 -14.78 -11.87
N GLU A 240 5.04 -14.67 -12.43
CA GLU A 240 4.38 -13.39 -12.68
C GLU A 240 4.00 -12.72 -11.36
N GLU A 241 3.35 -13.46 -10.44
CA GLU A 241 3.03 -12.97 -9.09
C GLU A 241 4.29 -12.56 -8.30
N GLU A 242 5.40 -13.30 -8.41
CA GLU A 242 6.65 -12.94 -7.73
C GLU A 242 7.27 -11.64 -8.28
N LYS A 243 7.19 -11.43 -9.60
CA LYS A 243 7.64 -10.17 -10.23
C LYS A 243 6.78 -8.99 -9.78
N GLU A 244 5.46 -9.13 -9.81
CA GLU A 244 4.54 -8.09 -9.35
C GLU A 244 4.78 -7.75 -7.86
N LEU A 245 5.00 -8.77 -7.02
CA LEU A 245 5.30 -8.56 -5.60
C LEU A 245 6.64 -7.82 -5.41
N GLN A 246 7.67 -8.16 -6.20
CA GLN A 246 8.95 -7.46 -6.13
C GLN A 246 8.85 -6.02 -6.62
N GLU A 247 8.11 -5.77 -7.70
CA GLU A 247 7.89 -4.42 -8.24
C GLU A 247 7.09 -3.56 -7.26
N THR A 248 6.04 -4.10 -6.66
CA THR A 248 5.24 -3.40 -5.64
C THR A 248 6.05 -3.10 -4.38
N LEU A 249 6.87 -4.05 -3.90
CA LEU A 249 7.75 -3.82 -2.76
C LEU A 249 8.81 -2.75 -3.07
N LYS A 250 9.39 -2.78 -4.27
CA LYS A 250 10.37 -1.78 -4.70
C LYS A 250 9.74 -0.39 -4.83
N ALA A 251 8.55 -0.29 -5.43
CA ALA A 251 7.81 0.97 -5.53
C ALA A 251 7.43 1.51 -4.14
N LEU A 252 7.06 0.63 -3.20
CA LEU A 252 6.78 1.00 -1.81
C LEU A 252 8.05 1.54 -1.12
N GLU A 253 9.18 0.89 -1.32
CA GLU A 253 10.47 1.31 -0.75
C GLU A 253 10.90 2.67 -1.32
N GLU A 254 10.79 2.87 -2.63
CA GLU A 254 11.07 4.15 -3.30
C GLU A 254 10.13 5.26 -2.80
N ALA A 255 8.84 4.98 -2.65
CA ALA A 255 7.86 5.92 -2.09
C ALA A 255 8.19 6.27 -0.63
N ASN A 256 8.58 5.28 0.19
CA ASN A 256 8.98 5.49 1.58
C ASN A 256 10.27 6.30 1.68
N GLN A 257 11.24 6.09 0.78
CA GLN A 257 12.46 6.88 0.72
C GLN A 257 12.19 8.32 0.27
N ALA A 258 11.29 8.52 -0.71
CA ALA A 258 10.87 9.86 -1.13
C ALA A 258 10.15 10.60 0.01
N LYS A 259 9.25 9.91 0.73
CA LYS A 259 8.59 10.43 1.93
C LYS A 259 9.57 10.76 3.05
N ALA A 260 10.59 9.93 3.28
CA ALA A 260 11.60 10.19 4.29
C ALA A 260 12.45 11.43 3.94
N LYS A 261 12.84 11.57 2.66
CA LYS A 261 13.55 12.76 2.18
C LYS A 261 12.71 14.02 2.29
N SER A 262 11.42 13.97 1.93
CA SER A 262 10.54 15.12 2.08
C SER A 262 10.31 15.47 3.56
N ALA A 263 10.03 14.49 4.42
CA ALA A 263 9.86 14.72 5.86
C ALA A 263 11.12 15.33 6.52
N GLN A 264 12.32 14.87 6.13
CA GLN A 264 13.58 15.44 6.60
C GLN A 264 13.81 16.87 6.09
N LYS A 265 13.35 17.17 4.85
CA LYS A 265 13.35 18.51 4.25
C LYS A 265 12.37 19.46 4.95
N TYR A 266 11.17 19.00 5.28
CA TYR A 266 10.16 19.77 6.02
C TYR A 266 10.55 19.97 7.49
N ALA A 267 11.30 19.06 8.11
CA ALA A 267 11.84 19.27 9.45
C ALA A 267 12.79 20.49 9.53
N LEU A 268 13.49 20.82 8.43
CA LEU A 268 14.42 21.95 8.36
C LEU A 268 13.68 23.30 8.36
N PHE A 269 12.51 23.37 7.73
CA PHE A 269 11.70 24.59 7.62
C PHE A 269 10.44 24.60 8.50
N GLY A 270 10.16 23.50 9.21
CA GLY A 270 8.90 23.27 9.93
C GLY A 270 8.55 24.36 10.93
N ARG A 271 9.57 24.92 11.60
CA ARG A 271 9.39 26.07 12.50
C ARG A 271 8.88 27.32 11.78
N HIS A 272 9.37 27.59 10.56
CA HIS A 272 8.92 28.74 9.78
C HIS A 272 7.49 28.56 9.29
N ILE A 273 7.14 27.34 8.86
CA ILE A 273 5.79 26.97 8.41
C ILE A 273 4.80 27.11 9.57
N GLU A 274 5.12 26.58 10.75
CA GLU A 274 4.26 26.68 11.94
C GLU A 274 4.00 28.14 12.34
N ILE A 275 4.99 29.02 12.23
CA ILE A 275 4.81 30.45 12.52
C ILE A 275 3.94 31.11 11.45
N LEU A 276 4.11 30.76 10.18
CA LEU A 276 3.28 31.28 9.09
C LEU A 276 1.81 30.86 9.25
N GLU A 277 1.52 29.62 9.65
CA GLU A 277 0.16 29.18 9.97
C GLU A 277 -0.48 30.04 11.08
N LYS A 278 0.29 30.33 12.14
CA LYS A 278 -0.17 31.20 13.22
C LYS A 278 -0.48 32.62 12.73
N ILE A 279 0.37 33.16 11.85
CA ILE A 279 0.15 34.47 11.23
C ILE A 279 -1.09 34.44 10.34
N GLU A 280 -1.27 33.41 9.50
CA GLU A 280 -2.44 33.27 8.62
C GLU A 280 -3.76 33.26 9.39
N LEU A 281 -3.79 32.56 10.53
CA LEU A 281 -4.96 32.57 11.43
C LEU A 281 -5.24 33.96 12.02
N GLN A 282 -4.21 34.76 12.27
CA GLN A 282 -4.34 36.12 12.80
C GLN A 282 -4.84 37.11 11.75
N VAL A 283 -4.52 36.93 10.47
CA VAL A 283 -4.91 37.82 9.36
C VAL A 283 -6.42 38.08 9.35
N THR A 284 -7.24 37.07 9.64
CA THR A 284 -8.71 37.21 9.65
C THR A 284 -9.27 38.13 10.73
N LYS A 285 -8.44 38.54 11.70
CA LYS A 285 -8.79 39.40 12.83
C LYS A 285 -8.22 40.81 12.70
N LEU A 286 -7.52 41.10 11.60
CA LEU A 286 -6.91 42.40 11.35
C LEU A 286 -7.85 43.28 10.50
N PRO A 287 -7.75 44.61 10.60
CA PRO A 287 -8.32 45.51 9.61
C PRO A 287 -7.77 45.23 8.20
N ASP A 288 -8.58 45.46 7.17
CA ASP A 288 -8.29 45.07 5.78
C ASP A 288 -6.92 45.55 5.30
N ASP A 289 -6.57 46.80 5.57
CA ASP A 289 -5.32 47.44 5.15
C ASP A 289 -4.07 46.80 5.76
N LEU A 290 -4.13 46.43 7.04
CA LEU A 290 -3.07 45.70 7.73
C LEU A 290 -3.03 44.24 7.29
N SER A 291 -4.20 43.66 7.02
CA SER A 291 -4.34 42.27 6.56
C SER A 291 -3.64 42.06 5.22
N ASP A 292 -3.78 43.01 4.28
CA ASP A 292 -3.15 42.97 2.96
C ASP A 292 -1.62 42.95 3.07
N GLN A 293 -1.04 43.81 3.92
CA GLN A 293 0.41 43.84 4.13
C GLN A 293 0.94 42.54 4.72
N VAL A 294 0.20 41.94 5.67
CA VAL A 294 0.59 40.68 6.30
C VAL A 294 0.46 39.51 5.32
N VAL A 295 -0.53 39.51 4.44
CA VAL A 295 -0.66 38.52 3.37
C VAL A 295 0.54 38.59 2.41
N GLU A 296 0.94 39.79 1.99
CA GLU A 296 2.12 39.99 1.12
C GLU A 296 3.43 39.52 1.77
N ILE A 297 3.58 39.75 3.07
CA ILE A 297 4.68 39.17 3.87
C ILE A 297 4.62 37.65 3.83
N GLY A 298 3.43 37.07 4.02
CA GLY A 298 3.21 35.61 3.98
C GLY A 298 3.62 35.01 2.63
N ILE A 299 3.16 35.60 1.52
CA ILE A 299 3.51 35.18 0.16
C ILE A 299 5.03 35.27 -0.08
N SER A 300 5.65 36.39 0.32
CA SER A 300 7.10 36.58 0.19
C SER A 300 7.89 35.58 1.03
N SER A 301 7.40 35.21 2.21
CA SER A 301 7.99 34.19 3.07
C SER A 301 7.96 32.80 2.41
N VAL A 302 6.86 32.44 1.75
CA VAL A 302 6.74 31.20 0.98
C VAL A 302 7.75 31.19 -0.17
N LYS A 303 7.92 32.32 -0.88
CA LYS A 303 8.93 32.44 -1.94
C LYS A 303 10.35 32.21 -1.42
N ILE A 304 10.69 32.79 -0.26
CA ILE A 304 11.99 32.58 0.40
C ILE A 304 12.17 31.12 0.79
N ILE A 305 11.16 30.47 1.36
CA ILE A 305 11.22 29.03 1.71
C ILE A 305 11.45 28.18 0.46
N LYS A 306 10.76 28.47 -0.64
CA LYS A 306 10.97 27.76 -1.92
C LYS A 306 12.35 28.00 -2.52
N ALA A 307 12.92 29.20 -2.38
CA ALA A 307 14.30 29.47 -2.81
C ALA A 307 15.31 28.64 -2.00
N MET A 308 15.20 28.66 -0.66
CA MET A 308 16.02 27.82 0.23
C MET A 308 15.84 26.31 -0.01
N GLU A 309 14.66 25.91 -0.49
CA GLU A 309 14.35 24.52 -0.83
C GLU A 309 15.09 24.06 -2.09
N ARG A 310 15.29 24.98 -3.04
CA ARG A 310 15.93 24.74 -4.33
C ARG A 310 17.45 24.84 -4.22
N ASP A 311 17.96 25.83 -3.48
CA ASP A 311 19.39 26.08 -3.34
C ASP A 311 19.84 26.01 -1.85
N PRO A 312 20.70 25.03 -1.48
CA PRO A 312 21.31 24.95 -0.16
C PRO A 312 22.09 26.21 0.29
N ARG A 313 22.60 27.03 -0.64
CA ARG A 313 23.34 28.26 -0.34
C ARG A 313 22.45 29.32 0.33
N ASP A 314 21.17 29.35 -0.06
CA ASP A 314 20.19 30.33 0.40
C ASP A 314 19.65 30.02 1.80
N VAL A 315 19.77 28.75 2.24
CA VAL A 315 19.31 28.29 3.57
C VAL A 315 19.87 29.14 4.70
N LEU A 316 21.14 29.57 4.61
CA LEU A 316 21.75 30.39 5.65
C LEU A 316 21.17 31.80 5.69
N VAL A 317 21.03 32.45 4.54
CA VAL A 317 20.59 33.84 4.42
C VAL A 317 19.09 33.93 4.71
N GLY A 318 18.28 33.16 3.97
CA GLY A 318 16.83 33.09 4.16
C GLY A 318 16.47 32.58 5.56
N GLY A 319 17.16 31.56 6.06
CA GLY A 319 16.89 30.99 7.38
C GLY A 319 17.17 31.97 8.51
N ARG A 320 18.29 32.73 8.44
CA ARG A 320 18.58 33.79 9.43
C ARG A 320 17.53 34.90 9.41
N PHE A 321 17.10 35.30 8.22
CA PHE A 321 16.10 36.34 8.05
C PHE A 321 14.74 35.90 8.62
N LEU A 322 14.23 34.73 8.22
CA LEU A 322 12.94 34.21 8.69
C LEU A 322 12.94 33.93 10.20
N ASN A 323 14.04 33.40 10.76
CA ASN A 323 14.18 33.18 12.20
C ASN A 323 14.12 34.48 13.00
N ARG A 324 14.57 35.60 12.41
CA ARG A 324 14.56 36.90 13.08
C ARG A 324 13.20 37.57 12.99
N TYR A 325 12.59 37.59 11.81
CA TYR A 325 11.44 38.47 11.57
C TYR A 325 10.08 37.78 11.72
N LEU A 326 9.92 36.50 11.36
CA LEU A 326 8.61 35.83 11.48
C LEU A 326 8.09 35.78 12.93
N PRO A 327 8.91 35.41 13.95
CA PRO A 327 8.44 35.44 15.34
C PRO A 327 8.04 36.85 15.79
N LEU A 328 8.80 37.88 15.39
CA LEU A 328 8.51 39.28 15.76
C LEU A 328 7.19 39.76 15.16
N ILE A 329 6.90 39.37 13.92
CA ILE A 329 5.63 39.69 13.25
C ILE A 329 4.48 39.02 13.99
N GLN A 330 4.58 37.71 14.25
CA GLN A 330 3.55 36.97 14.97
C GLN A 330 3.29 37.53 16.37
N GLU A 331 4.33 37.91 17.11
CA GLU A 331 4.21 38.52 18.43
C GLU A 331 3.56 39.91 18.36
N ASN A 332 3.99 40.75 17.41
CA ASN A 332 3.44 42.09 17.23
C ASN A 332 1.97 42.06 16.79
N LEU A 333 1.59 41.16 15.89
CA LEU A 333 0.19 40.98 15.49
C LEU A 333 -0.67 40.50 16.66
N THR A 334 -0.17 39.57 17.47
CA THR A 334 -0.83 39.15 18.71
C THR A 334 -1.08 40.36 19.62
N LYS A 335 -0.04 41.15 19.89
CA LYS A 335 -0.13 42.34 20.76
C LYS A 335 -1.08 43.37 20.19
N TYR A 336 -1.03 43.63 18.89
CA TYR A 336 -1.91 44.57 18.22
C TYR A 336 -3.38 44.18 18.38
N ILE A 337 -3.72 42.91 18.07
CA ILE A 337 -5.09 42.39 18.22
C ILE A 337 -5.57 42.50 19.67
N THR A 338 -4.72 42.17 20.65
CA THR A 338 -5.09 42.28 22.07
C THR A 338 -5.24 43.73 22.53
N VAL A 339 -4.34 44.63 22.14
CA VAL A 339 -4.35 46.02 22.63
C VAL A 339 -5.49 46.83 22.00
N ILE A 340 -5.79 46.61 20.72
CA ILE A 340 -6.85 47.37 20.04
C ILE A 340 -8.25 47.06 20.61
N GLU A 341 -8.43 45.90 21.24
CA GLU A 341 -9.68 45.51 21.88
C GLU A 341 -9.99 46.35 23.15
N TYR A 342 -8.96 46.81 23.87
CA TYR A 342 -9.10 47.45 25.18
C TYR A 342 -8.63 48.92 25.24
N ALA A 343 -7.91 49.41 24.22
CA ALA A 343 -7.37 50.76 24.22
C ALA A 343 -8.43 51.84 23.90
N PRO A 344 -8.28 53.08 24.39
CA PRO A 344 -9.10 54.23 23.95
C PRO A 344 -8.89 54.55 22.47
N LEU A 345 -9.94 55.02 21.77
CA LEU A 345 -9.94 55.26 20.31
C LEU A 345 -8.75 56.09 19.81
N GLU A 346 -8.37 57.15 20.52
CA GLU A 346 -7.24 58.02 20.15
C GLU A 346 -5.90 57.26 20.16
N LYS A 347 -5.71 56.37 21.16
CA LYS A 347 -4.52 55.53 21.27
C LYS A 347 -4.54 54.34 20.31
N GLN A 348 -5.72 53.86 19.91
CA GLN A 348 -5.87 52.85 18.87
C GLN A 348 -5.39 53.39 17.51
N GLN A 349 -5.76 54.62 17.15
CA GLN A 349 -5.36 55.24 15.88
C GLN A 349 -3.84 55.46 15.81
N GLU A 350 -3.23 56.00 16.87
CA GLU A 350 -1.78 56.17 16.97
C GLU A 350 -1.04 54.83 16.81
N LEU A 351 -1.48 53.80 17.55
CA LEU A 351 -0.91 52.46 17.48
C LEU A 351 -1.07 51.82 16.10
N HIS A 352 -2.24 51.99 15.48
CA HIS A 352 -2.51 51.45 14.15
C HIS A 352 -1.59 52.04 13.09
N ILE A 353 -1.36 53.36 13.11
CA ILE A 353 -0.42 54.04 12.19
C ILE A 353 1.01 53.49 12.36
N ASP A 354 1.46 53.33 13.61
CA ASP A 354 2.82 52.83 13.89
C ASP A 354 3.02 51.37 13.46
N VAL A 355 2.00 50.53 13.68
CA VAL A 355 2.02 49.12 13.26
C VAL A 355 1.96 49.02 11.73
N MET A 356 1.11 49.81 11.07
CA MET A 356 1.05 49.87 9.60
C MET A 356 2.38 50.29 8.97
N LYS A 357 3.03 51.32 9.53
CA LYS A 357 4.35 51.75 9.05
C LYS A 357 5.39 50.64 9.21
N SER A 358 5.36 49.93 10.33
CA SER A 358 6.29 48.83 10.61
C SER A 358 6.05 47.62 9.71
N MET A 359 4.78 47.24 9.47
CA MET A 359 4.44 46.13 8.58
C MET A 359 4.75 46.45 7.12
N SER A 360 4.55 47.69 6.67
CA SER A 360 4.96 48.12 5.33
C SER A 360 6.47 48.02 5.13
N ALA A 361 7.27 48.42 6.12
CA ALA A 361 8.73 48.28 6.05
C ALA A 361 9.16 46.80 6.01
N LEU A 362 8.50 45.94 6.78
CA LEU A 362 8.75 44.49 6.77
C LEU A 362 8.35 43.87 5.43
N GLN A 363 7.19 44.23 4.88
CA GLN A 363 6.75 43.80 3.56
C GLN A 363 7.81 44.09 2.49
N GLN A 364 8.35 45.32 2.47
CA GLN A 364 9.42 45.70 1.54
C GLN A 364 10.68 44.83 1.71
N ALA A 365 11.10 44.61 2.96
CA ALA A 365 12.28 43.79 3.25
C ALA A 365 12.10 42.32 2.82
N PHE A 366 10.92 41.74 3.08
CA PHE A 366 10.59 40.37 2.66
C PHE A 366 10.53 40.27 1.12
N SER A 367 9.91 41.25 0.46
CA SER A 367 9.86 41.30 -1.01
C SER A 367 11.25 41.41 -1.62
N GLN A 368 12.08 42.34 -1.12
CA GLN A 368 13.45 42.52 -1.59
C GLN A 368 14.28 41.25 -1.41
N LEU A 369 14.27 40.63 -0.24
CA LEU A 369 15.03 39.39 -0.04
C LEU A 369 14.52 38.27 -0.95
N SER A 370 13.19 38.14 -1.12
CA SER A 370 12.63 37.13 -2.03
C SER A 370 13.08 37.33 -3.48
N LEU A 371 13.25 38.59 -3.90
CA LEU A 371 13.78 38.93 -5.23
C LEU A 371 15.28 38.66 -5.33
N GLU A 372 16.08 39.05 -4.33
CA GLU A 372 17.52 38.80 -4.31
C GLU A 372 17.86 37.31 -4.42
N LEU A 373 17.14 36.44 -3.71
CA LEU A 373 17.34 34.99 -3.81
C LEU A 373 16.97 34.46 -5.21
N VAL A 374 15.91 34.98 -5.84
CA VAL A 374 15.53 34.61 -7.22
C VAL A 374 16.50 35.19 -8.26
N GLU A 375 17.07 36.37 -8.03
CA GLU A 375 18.05 36.99 -8.92
C GLU A 375 19.37 36.21 -8.97
N ASN A 376 19.76 35.56 -7.87
CA ASN A 376 20.91 34.64 -7.86
C ASN A 376 20.70 33.49 -8.85
N ASP A 377 19.53 32.85 -8.83
CA ASP A 377 19.17 31.79 -9.78
C ASP A 377 19.19 32.29 -11.23
N LEU A 378 18.72 33.52 -11.48
CA LEU A 378 18.76 34.14 -12.80
C LEU A 378 20.18 34.46 -13.27
N HIS A 379 21.07 34.84 -12.36
CA HIS A 379 22.47 35.07 -12.67
C HIS A 379 23.17 33.77 -13.06
N ASP A 380 22.98 32.71 -12.27
CA ASP A 380 23.56 31.38 -12.55
C ASP A 380 23.06 30.85 -13.90
N LEU A 381 21.77 30.97 -14.19
CA LEU A 381 21.22 30.60 -15.50
C LEU A 381 21.84 31.42 -16.66
N LYS A 382 22.07 32.72 -16.48
CA LYS A 382 22.75 33.55 -17.49
C LYS A 382 24.21 33.13 -17.69
N VAL A 383 24.90 32.73 -16.63
CA VAL A 383 26.27 32.22 -16.72
C VAL A 383 26.27 30.91 -17.50
N ASP A 384 25.37 29.98 -17.19
CA ASP A 384 25.25 28.71 -17.91
C ASP A 384 24.92 28.92 -19.40
N MET A 385 24.01 29.84 -19.72
CA MET A 385 23.73 30.20 -21.12
C MET A 385 24.95 30.79 -21.83
N ASN A 386 25.73 31.66 -21.17
CA ASN A 386 26.96 32.19 -21.75
C ASN A 386 28.03 31.10 -21.96
N VAL A 387 28.11 30.11 -21.08
CA VAL A 387 28.99 28.96 -21.24
C VAL A 387 28.55 28.12 -22.43
N ILE A 388 27.24 27.84 -22.57
CA ILE A 388 26.67 27.15 -23.73
C ILE A 388 26.99 27.92 -25.02
N ASP A 389 26.76 29.23 -25.04
CA ASP A 389 27.08 30.08 -26.20
C ASP A 389 28.56 30.03 -26.57
N THR A 390 29.44 30.02 -25.56
CA THR A 390 30.89 29.92 -25.75
C THR A 390 31.29 28.55 -26.30
N LEU A 391 30.70 27.46 -25.77
CA LEU A 391 30.93 26.10 -26.25
C LEU A 391 30.46 25.93 -27.70
N VAL A 392 29.26 26.43 -28.04
CA VAL A 392 28.69 26.38 -29.38
C VAL A 392 29.56 27.17 -30.37
N ARG A 393 30.03 28.36 -29.99
CA ARG A 393 30.99 29.16 -30.80
C ARG A 393 32.34 28.47 -30.95
N SER A 394 32.85 27.82 -29.91
CA SER A 394 34.12 27.08 -29.96
C SER A 394 34.08 25.88 -30.91
N GLN A 395 32.89 25.35 -31.19
CA GLN A 395 32.65 24.28 -32.16
C GLN A 395 32.36 24.79 -33.57
N GLY A 396 32.46 26.10 -33.81
CA GLY A 396 32.33 26.70 -35.15
C GLY A 396 30.91 27.12 -35.54
N PHE A 397 29.95 27.12 -34.61
CA PHE A 397 28.59 27.58 -34.88
C PHE A 397 28.45 29.07 -34.52
N GLU A 398 27.96 29.89 -35.47
CA GLU A 398 27.68 31.31 -35.24
C GLU A 398 26.31 31.50 -34.58
N ILE A 399 26.30 32.05 -33.36
CA ILE A 399 25.08 32.51 -32.69
C ILE A 399 24.87 33.99 -33.03
N LYS A 400 23.88 34.29 -33.88
CA LYS A 400 23.46 35.66 -34.19
C LYS A 400 22.78 36.27 -32.96
N LYS A 401 23.23 37.47 -32.58
CA LYS A 401 22.64 38.28 -31.50
C LYS A 401 21.31 38.87 -31.89
#